data_AF-A0A7G1IHA4-F1
#
_entry.id   AF-A0A7G1IHA4-F1
#
_cell.length_a   1.000
_cell.length_b   1.000
_cell.length_c   1.000
_cell.angle_alpha   90.00
_cell.angle_beta   90.00
_cell.angle_gamma   90.00
#
_symmetry.space_group_name_H-M   'P 1'
#
loop_
_entity.id
_entity.type
_entity.pdbx_description
1 polymer ?
#
loop_
_entity_poly.entity_id
_entity_poly.type
_entity_poly.pdbx_seq_one_letter_code
_entity_poly.pdbx_strand_id
1 'polypeptide(L)'
;MSWLYTTATQTKQTAMQARAAAAAFDQAFAMTVPPPAIAANRIQLMALIATNFFGQNTAAIAATEAQYAEMWAQDAAAMYGYATSSTAAAQLMPFPSPSQTTDPAGLSAQSAAVAQANASAAATDPISQLVAAVSQSLGRCPDYKFPIFFLPTTPSSTGYSPYTRRSARLTASSRSPTASSATKPHWCRR
;
A
#
# COMPACT_ATOMS: atom_id res chain seq x y z
N MET A 1 -17.86 9.05 3.61
CA MET A 1 -18.54 8.28 2.53
C MET A 1 -17.82 8.33 1.17
N SER A 2 -17.10 9.41 0.82
CA SER A 2 -16.36 9.53 -0.46
C SER A 2 -15.42 8.34 -0.79
N TRP A 3 -14.65 7.84 0.18
CA TRP A 3 -13.75 6.70 -0.02
C TRP A 3 -14.47 5.44 -0.54
N LEU A 4 -15.59 5.06 0.07
CA LEU A 4 -16.35 3.86 -0.35
C LEU A 4 -16.83 3.98 -1.81
N TYR A 5 -17.27 5.17 -2.22
CA TYR A 5 -17.73 5.42 -3.60
C TYR A 5 -16.58 5.32 -4.61
N THR A 6 -15.43 5.94 -4.29
CA THR A 6 -14.23 5.87 -5.12
C THR A 6 -13.73 4.43 -5.26
N THR A 7 -13.64 3.70 -4.15
CA THR A 7 -13.22 2.29 -4.14
C THR A 7 -14.18 1.42 -4.94
N ALA A 8 -15.50 1.59 -4.79
CA ALA A 8 -16.49 0.84 -5.56
C ALA A 8 -16.35 1.08 -7.09
N THR A 9 -16.09 2.33 -7.49
CA THR A 9 -15.84 2.68 -8.89
C THR A 9 -14.57 2.03 -9.42
N GLN A 10 -13.48 2.06 -8.64
CA GLN A 10 -12.21 1.40 -9.01
C GLN A 10 -12.35 -0.11 -9.09
N THR A 11 -13.07 -0.76 -8.16
CA THR A 11 -13.33 -2.21 -8.22
C THR A 11 -14.09 -2.59 -9.49
N LYS A 12 -15.08 -1.77 -9.91
CA LYS A 12 -15.79 -2.00 -11.17
C LYS A 12 -14.83 -1.93 -12.37
N GLN A 13 -13.91 -0.98 -12.38
CA GLN A 13 -12.88 -0.86 -13.43
C GLN A 13 -11.94 -2.07 -13.43
N THR A 14 -11.44 -2.49 -12.26
CA THR A 14 -10.61 -3.70 -12.13
C THR A 14 -11.35 -4.95 -12.62
N ALA A 15 -12.64 -5.09 -12.33
CA ALA A 15 -13.44 -6.20 -12.83
C ALA A 15 -13.58 -6.19 -14.36
N MET A 16 -13.68 -5.01 -14.98
CA MET A 16 -13.65 -4.90 -16.44
C MET A 16 -12.29 -5.31 -17.02
N GLN A 17 -11.19 -4.90 -16.37
CA GLN A 17 -9.84 -5.28 -16.79
C GLN A 17 -9.59 -6.78 -16.65
N ALA A 18 -10.07 -7.43 -15.59
CA ALA A 18 -9.98 -8.87 -15.44
C ALA A 18 -10.73 -9.62 -16.57
N ARG A 19 -11.90 -9.12 -16.98
CA ARG A 19 -12.63 -9.67 -18.13
C ARG A 19 -11.88 -9.46 -19.44
N ALA A 20 -11.26 -8.29 -19.62
CA ALA A 20 -10.44 -8.01 -20.79
C ALA A 20 -9.23 -8.96 -20.88
N ALA A 21 -8.58 -9.26 -19.76
CA ALA A 21 -7.48 -10.23 -19.70
C ALA A 21 -7.96 -11.66 -20.07
N ALA A 22 -9.11 -12.10 -19.57
CA ALA A 22 -9.68 -13.40 -19.94
C ALA A 22 -10.01 -13.46 -21.44
N ALA A 23 -10.63 -12.41 -21.98
CA ALA A 23 -10.92 -12.32 -23.41
C ALA A 23 -9.63 -12.36 -24.26
N ALA A 24 -8.55 -11.71 -23.81
CA ALA A 24 -7.26 -11.77 -24.50
C ALA A 24 -6.71 -13.20 -24.56
N PHE A 25 -6.82 -13.97 -23.47
CA PHE A 25 -6.43 -15.38 -23.45
C PHE A 25 -7.26 -16.22 -24.42
N ASP A 26 -8.58 -16.09 -24.38
CA ASP A 26 -9.47 -16.87 -25.25
C ASP A 26 -9.22 -16.58 -26.74
N GLN A 27 -8.95 -15.31 -27.08
CA GLN A 27 -8.57 -14.93 -28.44
C GLN A 27 -7.23 -15.55 -28.86
N ALA A 28 -6.22 -15.49 -27.99
CA ALA A 28 -4.92 -16.08 -28.27
C ALA A 28 -5.00 -17.60 -28.45
N PHE A 29 -5.79 -18.26 -27.61
CA PHE A 29 -6.05 -19.70 -27.68
C PHE A 29 -6.74 -20.06 -28.99
N ALA A 30 -7.77 -19.31 -29.40
CA ALA A 30 -8.48 -19.54 -30.65
C ALA A 30 -7.63 -19.30 -31.91
N MET A 31 -6.65 -18.37 -31.84
CA MET A 31 -5.73 -18.11 -32.94
C MET A 31 -4.55 -19.08 -33.02
N THR A 32 -4.21 -19.76 -31.92
CA THR A 32 -3.08 -20.69 -31.87
C THR A 32 -3.38 -21.94 -32.69
N VAL A 33 -2.41 -22.38 -33.47
CA VAL A 33 -2.52 -23.54 -34.34
C VAL A 33 -2.69 -24.81 -33.50
N PRO A 34 -3.68 -25.67 -33.81
CA PRO A 34 -3.88 -26.92 -33.08
C PRO A 34 -2.67 -27.87 -33.23
N PRO A 35 -2.17 -28.50 -32.13
CA PRO A 35 -1.04 -29.44 -32.20
C PRO A 35 -1.20 -30.59 -33.22
N PRO A 36 -2.41 -31.17 -33.44
CA PRO A 36 -2.59 -32.19 -34.47
C PRO A 36 -2.33 -31.69 -35.90
N ALA A 37 -2.58 -30.41 -36.20
CA ALA A 37 -2.32 -29.84 -37.52
C ALA A 37 -0.80 -29.74 -37.79
N ILE A 38 -0.05 -29.32 -36.76
CA ILE A 38 1.42 -29.32 -36.81
C ILE A 38 1.95 -30.74 -37.01
N ALA A 39 1.44 -31.70 -36.25
CA ALA A 39 1.84 -33.10 -36.37
C ALA A 39 1.58 -33.66 -37.78
N ALA A 40 0.41 -33.36 -38.37
CA ALA A 40 0.07 -33.78 -39.73
C ALA A 40 1.06 -33.25 -40.76
N ASN A 41 1.43 -31.96 -40.68
CA ASN A 41 2.46 -31.38 -41.55
C ASN A 41 3.81 -32.08 -41.40
N ARG A 42 4.24 -32.36 -40.15
CA ARG A 42 5.51 -33.07 -39.90
C ARG A 42 5.50 -34.49 -40.44
N ILE A 43 4.39 -35.22 -40.32
CA ILE A 43 4.23 -36.57 -40.88
C ILE A 43 4.27 -36.52 -42.42
N GLN A 44 3.58 -35.57 -43.04
CA GLN A 44 3.57 -35.38 -44.48
C GLN A 44 4.98 -35.07 -45.02
N LEU A 45 5.73 -34.20 -44.34
CA LEU A 45 7.11 -33.89 -44.70
C LEU A 45 7.98 -35.17 -44.71
N MET A 46 7.88 -36.00 -43.67
CA MET A 46 8.64 -37.25 -43.61
C MET A 46 8.25 -38.21 -44.75
N ALA A 47 6.96 -38.30 -45.10
CA ALA A 47 6.52 -39.13 -46.22
C ALA A 47 7.04 -38.63 -47.58
N LEU A 48 7.02 -37.31 -47.81
CA LEU A 48 7.54 -36.70 -49.03
C LEU A 48 9.05 -36.90 -49.17
N ILE A 49 9.81 -36.77 -48.07
CA ILE A 49 11.25 -37.04 -48.04
C ILE A 49 11.52 -38.52 -48.33
N ALA A 50 10.81 -39.44 -47.67
CA ALA A 50 10.99 -40.87 -47.83
C ALA A 50 10.73 -41.36 -49.27
N THR A 51 9.90 -40.64 -50.03
CA THR A 51 9.56 -40.97 -51.43
C THR A 51 10.36 -40.16 -52.45
N ASN A 52 11.26 -39.26 -52.03
CA ASN A 52 11.99 -38.34 -52.90
C ASN A 52 13.22 -38.97 -53.60
N PHE A 53 13.12 -40.20 -54.11
CA PHE A 53 14.25 -40.90 -54.73
C PHE A 53 14.78 -40.22 -56.00
N PHE A 54 13.88 -39.62 -56.78
CA PHE A 54 14.20 -38.95 -58.05
C PHE A 54 14.15 -37.42 -57.96
N GLY A 55 14.03 -36.85 -56.77
CA GLY A 55 13.95 -35.39 -56.57
C GLY A 55 12.63 -34.72 -56.99
N GLN A 56 11.64 -35.48 -57.47
CA GLN A 56 10.37 -34.93 -57.97
C GLN A 56 9.53 -34.26 -56.86
N ASN A 57 9.69 -34.69 -55.60
CA ASN A 57 8.92 -34.17 -54.48
C ASN A 57 9.53 -32.88 -53.88
N THR A 58 10.64 -32.37 -54.41
CA THR A 58 11.35 -31.20 -53.84
C THR A 58 10.46 -29.97 -53.72
N ALA A 59 9.62 -29.69 -54.72
CA ALA A 59 8.67 -28.57 -54.65
C ALA A 59 7.58 -28.78 -53.58
N ALA A 60 7.09 -30.02 -53.42
CA ALA A 60 6.10 -30.35 -52.40
C ALA A 60 6.68 -30.31 -50.97
N ILE A 61 7.94 -30.69 -50.81
CA ILE A 61 8.70 -30.54 -49.56
C ILE A 61 8.78 -29.06 -49.17
N ALA A 62 9.23 -28.20 -50.10
CA ALA A 62 9.33 -26.76 -49.85
C ALA A 62 7.97 -26.14 -49.51
N ALA A 63 6.90 -26.55 -50.19
CA ALA A 63 5.54 -26.10 -49.86
C ALA A 63 5.10 -26.55 -48.44
N THR A 64 5.43 -27.78 -48.05
CA THR A 64 5.10 -28.30 -46.71
C THR A 64 5.90 -27.57 -45.62
N GLU A 65 7.17 -27.24 -45.88
CA GLU A 65 7.98 -26.42 -44.97
C GLU A 65 7.47 -24.97 -44.87
N ALA A 66 7.02 -24.39 -45.98
CA ALA A 66 6.41 -23.05 -45.99
C ALA A 66 5.13 -23.02 -45.15
N GLN A 67 4.25 -24.03 -45.27
CA GLN A 67 3.07 -24.16 -44.41
C GLN A 67 3.43 -24.25 -42.91
N TYR A 68 4.52 -24.93 -42.57
CA TYR A 68 4.99 -24.96 -41.19
C TYR A 68 5.47 -23.59 -40.71
N ALA A 69 6.18 -22.84 -41.56
CA ALA A 69 6.59 -21.48 -41.26
C ALA A 69 5.39 -20.53 -41.09
N GLU A 70 4.31 -20.70 -41.87
CA GLU A 70 3.06 -19.96 -41.71
C GLU A 70 2.38 -20.26 -40.36
N MET A 71 2.29 -21.55 -39.99
CA MET A 71 1.77 -21.94 -38.67
C MET A 71 2.59 -21.32 -37.53
N TRP A 72 3.92 -21.33 -37.65
CA TRP A 72 4.80 -20.69 -36.67
C TRP A 72 4.59 -19.17 -36.60
N ALA A 73 4.45 -18.49 -37.74
CA ALA A 73 4.17 -17.07 -37.79
C ALA A 73 2.80 -16.72 -37.18
N GLN A 74 1.79 -17.55 -37.39
CA GLN A 74 0.47 -17.40 -36.80
C GLN A 74 0.53 -17.53 -35.27
N ASP A 75 1.22 -18.54 -34.74
CA ASP A 75 1.40 -18.71 -33.29
C ASP A 75 2.16 -17.54 -32.67
N ALA A 76 3.19 -17.05 -33.36
CA ALA A 76 3.91 -15.86 -32.93
C ALA A 76 2.99 -14.63 -32.89
N ALA A 77 2.21 -14.40 -33.94
CA ALA A 77 1.25 -13.29 -34.00
C ALA A 77 0.18 -13.39 -32.90
N ALA A 78 -0.33 -14.60 -32.63
CA ALA A 78 -1.28 -14.83 -31.55
C ALA A 78 -0.69 -14.44 -30.19
N MET A 79 0.55 -14.84 -29.90
CA MET A 79 1.22 -14.51 -28.64
C MET A 79 1.60 -13.02 -28.53
N TYR A 80 1.96 -12.36 -29.63
CA TYR A 80 2.16 -10.90 -29.62
C TYR A 80 0.85 -10.16 -29.33
N GLY A 81 -0.26 -10.56 -29.97
CA GLY A 81 -1.58 -10.00 -29.69
C GLY A 81 -2.02 -10.21 -28.24
N TYR A 82 -1.74 -11.39 -27.69
CA TYR A 82 -1.97 -11.69 -26.27
C TYR A 82 -1.15 -10.77 -25.36
N ALA A 83 0.15 -10.60 -25.62
CA ALA A 83 1.04 -9.78 -24.81
C ALA A 83 0.59 -8.31 -24.80
N THR A 84 0.24 -7.76 -25.97
CA THR A 84 -0.28 -6.39 -26.08
C THR A 84 -1.58 -6.22 -25.30
N SER A 85 -2.54 -7.12 -25.51
CA SER A 85 -3.86 -7.05 -24.86
C SER A 85 -3.76 -7.25 -23.34
N SER A 86 -2.92 -8.18 -22.90
CA SER A 86 -2.67 -8.45 -21.47
C SER A 86 -1.96 -7.29 -20.79
N THR A 87 -1.02 -6.63 -21.49
CA THR A 87 -0.34 -5.43 -20.96
C THR A 87 -1.33 -4.29 -20.75
N ALA A 88 -2.25 -4.09 -21.69
CA ALA A 88 -3.32 -3.10 -21.54
C ALA A 88 -4.27 -3.45 -20.38
N ALA A 89 -4.67 -4.72 -20.26
CA ALA A 89 -5.54 -5.20 -19.19
C ALA A 89 -4.86 -5.14 -17.80
N ALA A 90 -3.54 -5.23 -17.73
CA ALA A 90 -2.78 -5.14 -16.48
C ALA A 90 -2.68 -3.70 -15.91
N GLN A 91 -3.15 -2.68 -16.63
CA GLN A 91 -3.14 -1.29 -16.14
C GLN A 91 -4.25 -1.07 -15.10
N LEU A 92 -3.89 -1.22 -13.83
CA LEU A 92 -4.76 -1.01 -12.68
C LEU A 92 -4.35 0.23 -11.88
N MET A 93 -5.35 1.00 -11.44
CA MET A 93 -5.11 2.12 -10.52
C MET A 93 -4.95 1.62 -9.08
N PRO A 94 -4.00 2.16 -8.30
CA PRO A 94 -3.91 1.88 -6.88
C PRO A 94 -5.18 2.30 -6.13
N PHE A 95 -5.57 1.50 -5.14
CA PHE A 95 -6.69 1.83 -4.25
C PHE A 95 -6.28 2.91 -3.24
N PRO A 96 -7.13 3.92 -2.99
CA PRO A 96 -6.86 4.95 -1.99
C PRO A 96 -7.02 4.35 -0.59
N SER A 97 -6.23 4.86 0.37
CA SER A 97 -6.43 4.55 1.79
C SER A 97 -7.63 5.31 2.35
N PRO A 98 -8.38 4.73 3.30
CA PRO A 98 -9.46 5.44 3.98
C PRO A 98 -8.89 6.59 4.82
N SER A 99 -9.61 7.71 4.89
CA SER A 99 -9.30 8.82 5.79
C SER A 99 -9.67 8.44 7.23
N GLN A 100 -8.87 8.87 8.21
CA GLN A 100 -9.21 8.71 9.62
C GLN A 100 -10.54 9.42 9.93
N THR A 101 -11.51 8.66 10.43
CA THR A 101 -12.85 9.18 10.78
C THR A 101 -12.97 9.52 12.27
N THR A 102 -11.94 9.22 13.05
CA THR A 102 -11.93 9.39 14.51
C THR A 102 -10.80 10.31 14.92
N ASP A 103 -11.12 11.36 15.67
CA ASP A 103 -10.13 12.22 16.31
C ASP A 103 -9.54 11.48 17.54
N PRO A 104 -8.22 11.21 17.58
CA PRO A 104 -7.59 10.59 18.74
C PRO A 104 -7.69 11.42 20.02
N ALA A 105 -7.90 12.74 19.93
CA ALA A 105 -8.17 13.62 21.07
C ALA A 105 -9.65 13.65 21.48
N GLY A 106 -10.54 12.97 20.75
CA GLY A 106 -11.99 13.01 21.04
C GLY A 106 -12.33 12.52 22.45
N LEU A 107 -11.66 11.46 22.92
CA LEU A 107 -11.85 10.92 24.28
C LEU A 107 -11.35 11.86 25.38
N SER A 108 -10.23 12.56 25.16
CA SER A 108 -9.71 13.54 26.14
C SER A 108 -10.51 14.83 26.13
N ALA A 109 -10.98 15.27 24.96
CA ALA A 109 -11.90 16.41 24.84
C ALA A 109 -13.25 16.11 25.51
N GLN A 110 -13.75 14.88 25.37
CA GLN A 110 -14.97 14.41 26.05
C GLN A 110 -14.82 14.44 27.57
N SER A 111 -13.70 13.91 28.10
CA SER A 111 -13.47 13.90 29.55
C SER A 111 -13.28 15.31 30.12
N ALA A 112 -12.58 16.19 29.38
CA ALA A 112 -12.44 17.59 29.75
C ALA A 112 -13.78 18.34 29.74
N ALA A 113 -14.64 18.09 28.75
CA ALA A 113 -15.97 18.69 28.68
C ALA A 113 -16.87 18.25 29.85
N VAL A 114 -16.82 16.97 30.25
CA VAL A 114 -17.55 16.46 31.42
C VAL A 114 -17.01 17.08 32.72
N ALA A 115 -15.69 17.20 32.87
CA ALA A 115 -15.09 17.85 34.03
C ALA A 115 -15.51 19.34 34.14
N GLN A 116 -15.52 20.06 33.02
CA GLN A 116 -15.95 21.46 32.96
C GLN A 116 -17.44 21.63 33.29
N ALA A 117 -18.30 20.72 32.81
CA ALA A 117 -19.73 20.73 33.14
C ALA A 117 -19.97 20.52 34.65
N ASN A 118 -19.26 19.57 35.27
CA ASN A 118 -19.33 19.34 36.72
C ASN A 118 -18.83 20.54 37.52
N ALA A 119 -17.74 21.18 37.09
CA ALA A 119 -17.23 22.40 37.73
C ALA A 119 -18.20 23.58 37.61
N SER A 120 -18.86 23.73 36.45
CA SER A 120 -19.87 24.77 36.23
C SER A 120 -21.13 24.53 37.05
N ALA A 121 -21.57 23.27 37.19
CA ALA A 121 -22.68 22.91 38.06
C ALA A 121 -22.37 23.22 39.54
N ALA A 122 -21.17 22.90 40.01
CA ALA A 122 -20.71 23.24 41.37
C ALA A 122 -20.61 24.76 41.60
N ALA A 123 -20.25 25.53 40.57
CA ALA A 123 -20.22 26.99 40.62
C ALA A 123 -21.61 27.65 40.64
N THR A 124 -22.65 26.92 40.24
CA THR A 124 -24.05 27.40 40.22
C THR A 124 -24.84 26.92 41.44
N ASP A 125 -24.23 26.08 42.28
CA ASP A 125 -24.82 25.60 43.53
C ASP A 125 -24.92 26.76 44.54
N PRO A 126 -26.14 27.15 44.99
CA PRO A 126 -26.35 28.33 45.83
C PRO A 126 -25.56 28.30 47.14
N ILE A 127 -25.28 27.11 47.69
CA ILE A 127 -24.47 26.95 48.90
C ILE A 127 -23.00 27.24 48.61
N SER A 128 -22.47 26.79 47.47
CA SER A 128 -21.09 27.06 47.05
C SER A 128 -20.86 28.54 46.73
N GLN A 129 -21.83 29.21 46.11
CA GLN A 129 -21.77 30.65 45.87
C GLN A 129 -21.81 31.47 47.17
N LEU A 130 -22.60 31.04 48.16
CA LEU A 130 -22.65 31.67 49.48
C LEU A 130 -21.30 31.53 50.22
N VAL A 131 -20.70 30.34 50.20
CA VAL A 131 -19.39 30.09 50.83
C VAL A 131 -18.28 30.91 50.15
N ALA A 132 -18.27 31.00 48.83
CA ALA A 132 -17.30 31.82 48.10
C ALA A 132 -17.46 33.33 48.38
N ALA A 133 -18.69 33.82 48.50
CA ALA A 133 -18.98 35.21 48.87
C ALA A 133 -18.51 35.54 50.29
N VAL A 134 -18.71 34.60 51.24
CA VAL A 134 -18.20 34.73 52.61
C VAL A 134 -16.67 34.75 52.63
N SER A 135 -15.99 33.84 51.92
CA SER A 135 -14.51 33.84 51.87
C SER A 135 -13.91 35.11 51.25
N GLN A 136 -14.55 35.69 50.22
CA GLN A 136 -14.10 36.96 49.62
C GLN A 136 -14.31 38.16 50.56
N SER A 137 -15.30 38.09 51.46
CA SER A 137 -15.50 39.11 52.50
C SER A 137 -14.45 39.05 53.60
N LEU A 138 -13.88 37.86 53.86
CA LEU A 138 -12.86 37.63 54.88
C LEU A 138 -11.42 37.93 54.40
N GLY A 139 -11.20 38.04 53.09
CA GLY A 139 -9.90 38.38 52.49
C GLY A 139 -9.64 39.88 52.30
N ARG A 140 -10.63 40.75 52.51
CA ARG A 140 -10.49 42.21 52.47
C ARG A 140 -10.33 42.80 53.88
N CYS A 141 -9.34 42.33 54.62
CA CYS A 141 -8.85 43.04 55.80
C CYS A 141 -7.68 43.94 55.35
N PRO A 142 -7.73 45.27 55.55
CA PRO A 142 -6.60 46.13 55.21
C PRO A 142 -5.35 45.76 56.03
N ASP A 143 -4.24 45.59 55.31
CA ASP A 143 -2.87 45.34 55.76
C ASP A 143 -2.48 46.32 56.88
N TYR A 144 -2.37 45.84 58.12
CA TYR A 144 -1.71 46.58 59.20
C TYR A 144 -0.28 46.05 59.34
N LYS A 145 0.65 46.79 58.74
CA LYS A 145 2.10 46.64 58.91
C LYS A 145 2.49 46.91 60.37
N PHE A 146 3.03 45.91 61.04
CA PHE A 146 3.81 46.09 62.26
C PHE A 146 5.23 45.55 62.06
N PRO A 147 6.29 46.33 62.33
CA PRO A 147 7.66 45.89 62.16
C PRO A 147 8.10 45.09 63.40
N ILE A 148 8.63 43.89 63.20
CA ILE A 148 9.37 43.17 64.24
C ILE A 148 10.80 42.99 63.77
N PHE A 149 11.69 43.32 64.71
CA PHE A 149 13.12 43.57 64.62
C PHE A 149 13.93 42.33 64.20
N PHE A 150 14.97 42.55 63.39
CA PHE A 150 15.94 41.56 62.91
C PHE A 150 16.86 41.03 64.03
N LEU A 151 17.20 39.74 63.99
CA LEU A 151 18.38 39.17 64.65
C LEU A 151 19.14 38.28 63.64
N PRO A 152 20.49 38.36 63.54
CA PRO A 152 21.25 37.63 62.54
C PRO A 152 21.80 36.31 63.11
N THR A 153 21.65 35.21 62.38
CA THR A 153 22.53 34.04 62.52
C THR A 153 22.74 33.39 61.15
N THR A 154 23.93 33.60 60.58
CA THR A 154 24.55 32.72 59.57
C THR A 154 25.29 31.60 60.31
N PRO A 155 25.42 30.36 59.77
CA PRO A 155 26.47 30.16 58.76
C PRO A 155 26.20 29.08 57.68
N SER A 156 26.81 29.35 56.51
CA SER A 156 27.58 28.45 55.62
C SER A 156 27.02 27.11 55.11
N SER A 157 26.87 27.09 53.78
CA SER A 157 27.35 26.12 52.76
C SER A 157 27.43 24.62 53.09
N THR A 158 26.87 23.80 52.19
CA THR A 158 27.51 22.69 51.42
C THR A 158 26.36 22.04 50.62
N GLY A 159 26.26 22.16 49.29
CA GLY A 159 27.00 21.34 48.34
C GLY A 159 26.30 19.98 48.14
N TYR A 160 25.71 19.74 46.97
CA TYR A 160 25.73 18.50 46.17
C TYR A 160 24.66 18.52 45.06
N SER A 161 25.12 18.77 43.84
CA SER A 161 24.56 18.22 42.58
C SER A 161 25.32 16.90 42.28
N PRO A 162 25.03 16.05 41.27
CA PRO A 162 23.84 15.82 40.44
C PRO A 162 23.42 14.32 40.45
N TYR A 163 22.21 13.99 39.98
CA TYR A 163 22.01 12.71 39.28
C TYR A 163 21.51 12.96 37.87
N THR A 164 22.49 13.07 36.98
CA THR A 164 22.43 12.74 35.57
C THR A 164 21.89 11.31 35.43
N ARG A 165 20.77 11.14 34.70
CA ARG A 165 20.54 9.86 34.01
C ARG A 165 20.31 10.12 32.53
N ARG A 166 21.45 10.03 31.84
CA ARG A 166 21.65 9.94 30.40
C ARG A 166 21.26 8.53 29.93
N SER A 167 20.88 8.45 28.67
CA SER A 167 20.82 7.26 27.78
C SER A 167 19.45 6.56 27.75
N ALA A 168 18.88 6.17 26.61
CA ALA A 168 19.47 5.95 25.30
C ALA A 168 18.45 6.23 24.18
N ARG A 169 18.87 7.05 23.20
CA ARG A 169 18.29 7.11 21.86
C ARG A 169 18.73 5.84 21.14
N LEU A 170 17.81 4.90 20.94
CA LEU A 170 18.04 3.75 20.07
C LEU A 170 17.92 4.20 18.62
N THR A 171 19.07 4.40 17.99
CA THR A 171 19.22 4.55 16.55
C THR A 171 19.12 3.16 15.93
N ALA A 172 17.93 2.77 15.47
CA ALA A 172 17.74 1.54 14.71
C ALA A 172 18.08 1.79 13.24
N SER A 173 19.34 1.45 12.91
CA SER A 173 19.80 0.79 11.68
C SER A 173 19.04 1.09 10.37
N SER A 174 19.69 1.91 9.54
CA SER A 174 19.56 1.90 8.09
C SER A 174 19.95 0.52 7.53
N ARG A 175 19.01 -0.14 6.86
CA ARG A 175 19.30 -1.24 5.93
C ARG A 175 18.75 -0.87 4.56
N SER A 176 19.67 -0.45 3.69
CA SER A 176 19.50 -0.42 2.24
C SER A 176 19.48 -1.85 1.71
N PRO A 177 18.52 -2.23 0.85
CA PRO A 177 18.68 -3.39 -0.01
C PRO A 177 19.39 -2.96 -1.30
N THR A 178 20.58 -3.53 -1.43
CA THR A 178 21.42 -3.69 -2.62
C THR A 178 20.67 -3.84 -3.94
N ALA A 179 21.20 -3.15 -4.96
CA ALA A 179 20.98 -3.42 -6.37
C ALA A 179 21.16 -4.91 -6.68
N SER A 180 20.10 -5.54 -7.19
CA SER A 180 20.16 -6.88 -7.77
C SER A 180 20.48 -6.74 -9.26
N SER A 181 21.68 -7.19 -9.61
CA SER A 181 22.16 -7.31 -10.98
C SER A 181 21.34 -8.35 -11.75
N ALA A 182 21.01 -7.95 -12.98
CA ALA A 182 20.54 -8.74 -14.11
C ALA A 182 20.73 -10.26 -13.99
N THR A 183 19.62 -10.98 -13.83
CA THR A 183 19.55 -12.43 -14.06
C THR A 183 18.78 -12.69 -15.35
N LYS A 184 19.49 -13.21 -16.36
CA LYS A 184 18.92 -13.64 -17.65
C LYS A 184 17.98 -14.84 -17.44
N PRO A 185 16.75 -14.84 -17.99
CA PRO A 185 15.89 -16.02 -17.91
C PRO A 185 16.34 -17.09 -18.92
N HIS A 186 16.68 -18.26 -18.39
CA HIS A 186 17.18 -19.45 -19.07
C HIS A 186 16.03 -20.43 -19.34
N TRP A 187 15.07 -20.05 -20.17
CA TRP A 187 13.98 -20.94 -20.57
C TRP A 187 14.34 -21.66 -21.87
N CYS A 188 15.28 -22.61 -21.79
CA CYS A 188 15.47 -23.61 -22.86
C CYS A 188 16.13 -24.87 -22.31
N ARG A 189 15.36 -25.69 -21.57
CA ARG A 189 15.57 -27.14 -21.46
C ARG A 189 14.39 -27.85 -20.82
N ARG A 190 13.46 -28.34 -21.64
CA ARG A 190 12.94 -29.71 -21.61
C ARG A 190 12.08 -29.98 -22.82
#